data_AF-A0A094FSR9-F1
#
_entry.id   AF-A0A094FSR9-F1
#
_cell.length_a   1.000
_cell.length_b   1.000
_cell.length_c   1.000
_cell.angle_alpha   90.00
_cell.angle_beta   90.00
_cell.angle_gamma   90.00
#
_symmetry.space_group_name_H-M   'P 1'
#
loop_
_entity.id
_entity.type
_entity.pdbx_description
1 polymer ?
#
loop_
_entity_poly.entity_id
_entity_poly.type
_entity_poly.pdbx_seq_one_letter_code
_entity_poly.pdbx_strand_id
1 'polypeptide(L)'
;MNASASDSQAHFQDAHYIEEPRSNCVSRNWKSENNEEYVQDTKGEDLEHVSKKAKIEDEKVEIYNTIVVFKLRFKLWLKLRVRLAIVADDAVRRAIDDVGVVLKEQQSAGHHPMIPVVDNTSIFCCKVPPRERAKWRTECREKLANHIHSQLGLTILPTNVKLITNPEDLYQWSILTAEKTALFNKQLSKHSTGAYIDLCNGVGVHFKAALGKGAADYEPETRLVTTITAFNAPEKSREHSSSNTIAEEWREKLNAEVAIREALEIEMMGIKGENAELLTEMKALREEEAARIQELEEIQEVLLITSRILQERALKASEDSQKITHAATSLKMGSNPSQVVGPE
;
A
#
# COMPACT_ATOMS: atom_id res chain seq x y z
N MET A 1 35.49 -41.60 35.20
CA MET A 1 35.33 -40.14 35.10
C MET A 1 33.94 -39.92 34.53
N ASN A 2 33.02 -39.52 35.41
CA ASN A 2 31.58 -39.60 35.19
C ASN A 2 31.05 -38.32 34.55
N ALA A 3 30.18 -38.49 33.55
CA ALA A 3 29.36 -37.43 32.98
C ALA A 3 28.22 -37.09 33.95
N SER A 4 28.02 -35.80 34.21
CA SER A 4 26.85 -35.28 34.91
C SER A 4 26.28 -34.12 34.11
N ALA A 5 25.18 -34.39 33.41
CA ALA A 5 24.30 -33.42 32.81
C ALA A 5 23.47 -32.76 33.93
N SER A 6 23.48 -31.42 33.99
CA SER A 6 22.65 -30.65 34.92
C SER A 6 21.42 -30.12 34.20
N ASP A 7 20.30 -30.74 34.54
CA ASP A 7 18.92 -30.26 34.40
C ASP A 7 18.78 -28.88 35.07
N SER A 8 18.22 -27.90 34.34
CA SER A 8 17.84 -26.60 34.89
C SER A 8 16.34 -26.41 34.71
N GLN A 9 15.60 -26.92 35.69
CA GLN A 9 14.15 -26.89 35.78
C GLN A 9 13.67 -25.69 36.62
N ALA A 10 12.78 -24.91 35.99
CA ALA A 10 11.72 -24.05 36.54
C ALA A 10 12.08 -22.87 37.46
N HIS A 11 11.60 -21.67 37.11
CA HIS A 11 10.55 -20.95 37.86
C HIS A 11 10.14 -19.67 37.10
N PHE A 12 8.91 -19.60 36.58
CA PHE A 12 8.29 -18.32 36.23
C PHE A 12 7.06 -18.16 37.12
N GLN A 13 7.12 -17.17 38.01
CA GLN A 13 6.01 -16.74 38.87
C GLN A 13 5.25 -15.57 38.22
N ASP A 14 3.94 -15.60 38.40
CA ASP A 14 3.03 -14.46 38.57
C ASP A 14 3.03 -13.34 37.53
N ALA A 15 2.24 -13.55 36.48
CA ALA A 15 1.72 -12.48 35.65
C ALA A 15 0.53 -11.80 36.37
N HIS A 16 0.74 -10.57 36.82
CA HIS A 16 -0.31 -9.69 37.32
C HIS A 16 -1.37 -9.41 36.24
N TYR A 17 -2.62 -9.71 36.57
CA TYR A 17 -3.82 -9.28 35.84
C TYR A 17 -3.85 -7.74 35.78
N ILE A 18 -3.71 -7.17 34.58
CA ILE A 18 -4.02 -5.76 34.33
C ILE A 18 -5.48 -5.72 33.90
N GLU A 19 -6.36 -5.27 34.81
CA GLU A 19 -7.75 -4.96 34.49
C GLU A 19 -7.79 -3.77 33.52
N GLU A 20 -8.32 -3.99 32.31
CA GLU A 20 -8.58 -2.92 31.36
C GLU A 20 -9.72 -2.02 31.85
N PRO A 21 -9.61 -0.68 31.68
CA PRO A 21 -10.67 0.24 32.07
C PRO A 21 -11.91 0.06 31.18
N ARG A 22 -13.03 -0.32 31.82
CA ARG A 22 -14.37 -0.36 31.23
C ARG A 22 -14.76 1.02 30.70
N SER A 23 -14.72 1.20 29.38
CA SER A 23 -15.30 2.39 28.74
C SER A 23 -16.82 2.28 28.73
N ASN A 24 -17.48 3.05 29.60
CA ASN A 24 -18.93 3.14 29.69
C ASN A 24 -19.44 4.03 28.53
N CYS A 25 -19.65 3.43 27.35
CA CYS A 25 -20.33 4.09 26.25
C CYS A 25 -21.84 3.88 26.40
N VAL A 26 -22.52 4.90 26.94
CA VAL A 26 -23.98 5.00 27.04
C VAL A 26 -24.55 5.17 25.62
N SER A 27 -25.08 4.08 25.05
CA SER A 27 -25.86 4.13 23.82
C SER A 27 -27.24 4.74 24.11
N ARG A 28 -27.52 5.90 23.52
CA ARG A 28 -28.85 6.51 23.47
C ARG A 28 -29.77 5.63 22.63
N ASN A 29 -30.82 5.14 23.27
CA ASN A 29 -31.91 4.39 22.68
C ASN A 29 -32.84 5.39 21.96
N TRP A 30 -32.93 5.34 20.63
CA TRP A 30 -34.00 6.00 19.88
C TRP A 30 -35.07 4.96 19.56
N LYS A 31 -36.16 5.03 20.32
CA LYS A 31 -37.46 4.46 19.95
C LYS A 31 -38.09 5.38 18.91
N SER A 32 -38.47 4.81 17.77
CA SER A 32 -39.53 5.35 16.94
C SER A 32 -40.42 4.19 16.52
N GLU A 33 -41.49 3.98 17.29
CA GLU A 33 -42.75 3.45 16.78
C GLU A 33 -43.26 4.43 15.73
N ASN A 34 -43.64 3.93 14.55
CA ASN A 34 -44.75 4.45 13.77
C ASN A 34 -45.26 3.31 12.90
N ASN A 35 -46.44 2.81 13.28
CA ASN A 35 -47.34 2.04 12.45
C ASN A 35 -47.90 2.98 11.38
N GLU A 36 -47.64 2.71 10.11
CA GLU A 36 -48.53 3.15 9.03
C GLU A 36 -48.80 1.98 8.09
N GLU A 37 -50.05 1.54 8.19
CA GLU A 37 -50.80 0.69 7.27
C GLU A 37 -50.81 1.34 5.89
N TYR A 38 -50.09 0.77 4.91
CA TYR A 38 -50.10 1.25 3.54
C TYR A 38 -50.89 0.31 2.64
N VAL A 39 -52.02 0.85 2.19
CA VAL A 39 -52.96 0.32 1.20
C VAL A 39 -52.23 -0.03 -0.09
N GLN A 40 -52.49 -1.23 -0.62
CA GLN A 40 -51.99 -1.67 -1.92
C GLN A 40 -52.77 -0.99 -3.05
N ASP A 41 -52.21 0.07 -3.62
CA ASP A 41 -52.66 0.66 -4.89
C ASP A 41 -51.86 0.06 -6.07
N THR A 42 -52.61 -0.46 -7.04
CA THR A 42 -52.14 -1.04 -8.29
C THR A 42 -51.76 0.06 -9.28
N LYS A 43 -50.58 0.68 -9.10
CA LYS A 43 -49.99 1.68 -10.03
C LYS A 43 -48.46 1.56 -10.13
N GLY A 44 -47.96 0.33 -10.25
CA GLY A 44 -46.55 -0.02 -10.01
C GLY A 44 -45.59 -0.11 -11.19
N GLU A 45 -45.95 0.30 -12.42
CA GLU A 45 -45.08 0.05 -13.59
C GLU A 45 -44.30 1.27 -14.10
N ASP A 46 -44.76 2.51 -13.87
CA ASP A 46 -44.07 3.73 -14.34
C ASP A 46 -42.94 4.23 -13.42
N LEU A 47 -42.87 3.77 -12.17
CA LEU A 47 -41.85 4.22 -11.20
C LEU A 47 -40.54 3.43 -11.26
N GLU A 48 -40.55 2.23 -11.85
CA GLU A 48 -39.34 1.40 -11.96
C GLU A 48 -38.32 1.98 -12.97
N HIS A 49 -38.81 2.69 -13.99
CA HIS A 49 -37.97 3.28 -15.02
C HIS A 49 -37.22 4.55 -14.55
N VAL A 50 -37.74 5.25 -13.54
CA VAL A 50 -37.09 6.42 -12.92
C VAL A 50 -35.99 5.97 -11.94
N SER A 51 -36.21 4.87 -11.22
CA SER A 51 -35.26 4.31 -10.25
C SER A 51 -33.97 3.78 -10.91
N LYS A 52 -34.07 3.17 -12.10
CA LYS A 52 -32.90 2.70 -12.86
C LYS A 52 -32.04 3.86 -13.42
N LYS A 53 -32.63 5.02 -13.69
CA LYS A 53 -31.92 6.20 -14.21
C LYS A 53 -31.07 6.88 -13.13
N ALA A 54 -31.58 6.99 -11.90
CA ALA A 54 -30.83 7.58 -10.78
C ALA A 54 -29.58 6.75 -10.41
N LYS A 55 -29.66 5.42 -10.56
CA LYS A 55 -28.57 4.51 -10.20
C LYS A 55 -27.36 4.59 -11.16
N ILE A 56 -27.59 4.91 -12.43
CA ILE A 56 -26.53 5.02 -13.45
C ILE A 56 -25.75 6.34 -13.30
N GLU A 57 -26.40 7.42 -12.84
CA GLU A 57 -25.72 8.71 -12.64
C GLU A 57 -24.82 8.69 -11.39
N ASP A 58 -25.23 8.03 -10.30
CA ASP A 58 -24.38 7.85 -9.11
C ASP A 58 -23.12 7.02 -9.41
N GLU A 59 -23.23 5.96 -10.23
CA GLU A 59 -22.10 5.11 -10.61
C GLU A 59 -21.06 5.88 -11.46
N LYS A 60 -21.51 6.81 -12.32
CA LYS A 60 -20.63 7.70 -13.10
C LYS A 60 -19.86 8.67 -12.20
N VAL A 61 -20.50 9.23 -11.18
CA VAL A 61 -19.85 10.16 -10.23
C VAL A 61 -18.77 9.46 -9.41
N GLU A 62 -18.99 8.20 -9.04
CA GLU A 62 -18.04 7.42 -8.26
C GLU A 62 -16.79 7.05 -9.07
N ILE A 63 -16.95 6.68 -10.34
CA ILE A 63 -15.83 6.44 -11.27
C ILE A 63 -15.02 7.72 -11.48
N TYR A 64 -15.68 8.86 -11.71
CA TYR A 64 -15.01 10.14 -11.93
C TYR A 64 -14.20 10.57 -10.70
N ASN A 65 -14.79 10.45 -9.50
CA ASN A 65 -14.07 10.72 -8.25
C ASN A 65 -12.87 9.79 -8.05
N THR A 66 -13.00 8.51 -8.40
CA THR A 66 -11.89 7.56 -8.29
C THR A 66 -10.72 7.94 -9.19
N ILE A 67 -11.00 8.34 -10.43
CA ILE A 67 -9.99 8.79 -11.39
C ILE A 67 -9.31 10.09 -10.92
N VAL A 68 -10.08 11.08 -10.46
CA VAL A 68 -9.55 12.36 -9.97
C VAL A 68 -8.68 12.16 -8.72
N VAL A 69 -9.12 11.33 -7.77
CA VAL A 69 -8.36 11.01 -6.55
C VAL A 69 -7.07 10.26 -6.88
N PHE A 70 -7.10 9.36 -7.87
CA PHE A 70 -5.91 8.66 -8.33
C PHE A 70 -4.90 9.64 -8.98
N LYS A 71 -5.37 10.56 -9.83
CA LYS A 71 -4.55 11.61 -10.46
C LYS A 71 -3.86 12.52 -9.43
N LEU A 72 -4.60 12.94 -8.40
CA LEU A 72 -4.05 13.75 -7.29
C LEU A 72 -3.01 12.98 -6.46
N ARG A 73 -3.28 11.71 -6.15
CA ARG A 73 -2.34 10.85 -5.40
C ARG A 73 -1.06 10.58 -6.17
N PHE A 74 -1.16 10.30 -7.47
CA PHE A 74 0.00 10.08 -8.32
C PHE A 74 0.85 11.35 -8.45
N LYS A 75 0.22 12.51 -8.67
CA LYS A 75 0.92 13.81 -8.72
C LYS A 75 1.62 14.16 -7.40
N LEU A 76 0.99 13.86 -6.26
CA LEU A 76 1.60 14.07 -4.95
C LEU A 76 2.77 13.11 -4.70
N TRP A 77 2.64 11.85 -5.10
CA TRP A 77 3.70 10.85 -4.99
C TRP A 77 4.92 11.23 -5.83
N LEU A 78 4.72 11.67 -7.08
CA LEU A 78 5.80 12.15 -7.95
C LEU A 78 6.52 13.35 -7.31
N LYS A 79 5.75 14.32 -6.79
CA LYS A 79 6.29 15.53 -6.15
C LYS A 79 7.07 15.21 -4.87
N LEU A 80 6.64 14.21 -4.09
CA LEU A 80 7.39 13.74 -2.93
C LEU A 80 8.68 13.05 -3.36
N ARG A 81 8.63 12.19 -4.38
CA ARG A 81 9.79 11.39 -4.81
C ARG A 81 10.90 12.24 -5.41
N VAL A 82 10.56 13.24 -6.23
CA VAL A 82 11.53 14.21 -6.77
C VAL A 82 12.16 15.04 -5.65
N ARG A 83 11.37 15.51 -4.68
CA ARG A 83 11.90 16.27 -3.53
C ARG A 83 12.78 15.41 -2.62
N LEU A 84 12.44 14.14 -2.44
CA LEU A 84 13.24 13.22 -1.61
C LEU A 84 14.59 12.92 -2.25
N ALA A 85 14.65 12.77 -3.58
CA ALA A 85 15.90 12.59 -4.31
C ALA A 85 16.80 13.83 -4.21
N ILE A 86 16.23 15.03 -4.34
CA ILE A 86 17.00 16.29 -4.19
C ILE A 86 17.55 16.44 -2.76
N VAL A 87 16.74 16.13 -1.74
CA VAL A 87 17.18 16.22 -0.33
C VAL A 87 18.24 15.16 0.00
N ALA A 88 18.14 13.96 -0.59
CA ALA A 88 19.15 12.92 -0.44
C ALA A 88 20.47 13.32 -1.10
N ASP A 89 20.44 13.89 -2.30
CA ASP A 89 21.64 14.35 -3.02
C ASP A 89 22.34 15.50 -2.30
N ASP A 90 21.58 16.43 -1.72
CA ASP A 90 22.09 17.56 -0.94
C ASP A 90 22.67 17.10 0.42
N ALA A 91 22.10 16.07 1.04
CA ALA A 91 22.64 15.45 2.25
C ALA A 91 23.91 14.65 1.97
N VAL A 92 23.97 13.94 0.84
CA VAL A 92 25.18 13.21 0.40
C VAL A 92 26.31 14.19 0.07
N ARG A 93 26.03 15.31 -0.63
CA ARG A 93 27.03 16.37 -0.85
C ARG A 93 27.59 16.93 0.44
N ARG A 94 26.73 17.28 1.41
CA ARG A 94 27.19 17.79 2.71
C ARG A 94 28.01 16.76 3.49
N ALA A 95 27.63 15.48 3.43
CA ALA A 95 28.40 14.41 4.06
C ALA A 95 29.77 14.23 3.40
N ILE A 96 29.87 14.38 2.07
CA ILE A 96 31.15 14.33 1.34
C ILE A 96 32.04 15.53 1.72
N ASP A 97 31.47 16.73 1.82
CA ASP A 97 32.21 17.94 2.23
C ASP A 97 32.71 17.84 3.69
N ASP A 98 31.88 17.32 4.61
CA ASP A 98 32.26 17.10 6.01
C ASP A 98 33.34 16.01 6.13
N VAL A 99 33.26 14.91 5.37
CA VAL A 99 34.31 13.89 5.33
C VAL A 99 35.62 14.45 4.77
N GLY A 100 35.54 15.35 3.78
CA GLY A 100 36.70 16.07 3.23
C GLY A 100 37.40 16.98 4.26
N VAL A 101 36.64 17.60 5.17
CA VAL A 101 37.18 18.40 6.28
C VAL A 101 37.79 17.50 7.37
N VAL A 102 37.12 16.39 7.73
CA VAL A 102 37.60 15.45 8.75
C VAL A 102 38.88 14.73 8.33
N LEU A 103 39.06 14.41 7.05
CA LEU A 103 40.30 13.81 6.52
C LEU A 103 41.51 14.76 6.60
N LYS A 104 41.29 16.08 6.58
CA LYS A 104 42.34 17.09 6.81
C LYS A 104 42.74 17.22 8.28
N GLU A 105 41.84 16.88 9.20
CA GLU A 105 42.04 17.05 10.65
C GLU A 105 42.55 15.76 11.33
N GLN A 106 42.25 14.57 10.77
CA GLN A 106 42.72 13.27 11.25
C GLN A 106 44.22 12.99 11.02
N GLN A 107 44.92 13.79 10.21
CA GLN A 107 46.39 13.73 10.12
C GLN A 107 47.11 14.34 11.34
N SER A 108 46.38 14.90 12.32
CA SER A 108 46.98 15.60 13.46
C SER A 108 46.67 15.06 14.86
N ALA A 109 45.84 14.02 15.03
CA ALA A 109 45.60 13.48 16.39
C ALA A 109 45.13 12.02 16.39
N GLY A 110 45.96 11.14 16.95
CA GLY A 110 45.58 9.77 17.26
C GLY A 110 44.59 9.72 18.42
N HIS A 111 43.31 9.54 18.12
CA HIS A 111 42.29 9.21 19.12
C HIS A 111 41.19 8.32 18.53
N HIS A 112 41.09 7.09 19.03
CA HIS A 112 40.02 6.14 18.70
C HIS A 112 38.77 6.45 19.53
N PRO A 113 37.59 6.67 18.92
CA PRO A 113 36.33 6.69 19.65
C PRO A 113 35.76 5.27 19.79
N MET A 114 35.37 4.90 21.01
CA MET A 114 34.53 3.72 21.28
C MET A 114 33.09 4.00 20.81
N ILE A 115 32.53 3.07 20.04
CA ILE A 115 31.13 3.05 19.61
C ILE A 115 30.29 2.39 20.73
N PRO A 116 29.25 3.03 21.27
CA PRO A 116 28.35 2.38 22.22
C PRO A 116 27.41 1.41 21.49
N VAL A 117 27.29 0.21 22.07
CA VAL A 117 26.33 -0.83 21.68
C VAL A 117 24.91 -0.30 21.89
N VAL A 118 24.12 -0.25 20.83
CA VAL A 118 22.69 0.07 20.86
C VAL A 118 21.94 -1.26 20.89
N ASP A 119 21.20 -1.51 21.97
CA ASP A 119 20.36 -2.69 22.14
C ASP A 119 19.17 -2.65 21.17
N ASN A 120 19.12 -3.67 20.31
CA ASN A 120 18.01 -3.93 19.39
C ASN A 120 16.81 -4.50 20.15
N THR A 121 16.12 -3.67 20.91
CA THR A 121 14.78 -4.02 21.41
C THR A 121 13.79 -3.93 20.23
N SER A 122 13.41 -5.10 19.73
CA SER A 122 12.39 -5.35 18.71
C SER A 122 11.07 -4.63 19.02
N ILE A 123 10.92 -3.42 18.49
CA ILE A 123 9.64 -2.72 18.32
C ILE A 123 9.05 -3.17 16.99
N PHE A 124 8.43 -4.35 16.98
CA PHE A 124 7.58 -4.80 15.87
C PHE A 124 6.14 -5.01 16.37
N CYS A 125 5.56 -3.92 16.88
CA CYS A 125 4.12 -3.75 17.01
C CYS A 125 3.75 -2.42 16.33
N CYS A 126 4.01 -2.33 15.02
CA CYS A 126 3.49 -1.22 14.23
C CYS A 126 1.97 -1.33 14.21
N LYS A 127 1.31 -0.57 15.10
CA LYS A 127 -0.10 -0.20 14.97
C LYS A 127 -0.28 0.40 13.58
N VAL A 128 -0.80 -0.40 12.66
CA VAL A 128 -1.28 0.07 11.36
C VAL A 128 -2.16 1.30 11.61
N PRO A 129 -1.89 2.45 10.98
CA PRO A 129 -2.68 3.65 11.18
C PRO A 129 -4.18 3.35 10.99
N PRO A 130 -5.10 3.88 11.81
CA PRO A 130 -6.53 3.58 11.74
C PRO A 130 -7.13 3.72 10.31
N ARG A 131 -6.54 4.61 9.50
CA ARG A 131 -6.92 4.87 8.11
C ARG A 131 -6.68 3.69 7.17
N GLU A 132 -5.59 2.94 7.36
CA GLU A 132 -5.27 1.76 6.54
C GLU A 132 -6.16 0.58 6.91
N ARG A 133 -6.51 0.42 8.20
CA ARG A 133 -7.45 -0.60 8.64
C ARG A 133 -8.85 -0.41 8.05
N ALA A 134 -9.32 0.84 7.94
CA ALA A 134 -10.60 1.14 7.33
C ALA A 134 -10.60 0.75 5.84
N LYS A 135 -9.54 1.08 5.10
CA LYS A 135 -9.37 0.69 3.70
C LYS A 135 -9.43 -0.83 3.52
N TRP A 136 -8.64 -1.58 4.28
CA TRP A 136 -8.62 -3.05 4.23
C TRP A 136 -9.97 -3.68 4.55
N ARG A 137 -10.75 -3.07 5.45
CA ARG A 137 -12.11 -3.55 5.76
C ARG A 137 -13.06 -3.40 4.57
N THR A 138 -13.02 -2.25 3.89
CA THR A 138 -13.87 -2.00 2.72
C THR A 138 -13.51 -2.94 1.57
N GLU A 139 -12.22 -3.03 1.25
CA GLU A 139 -11.71 -3.91 0.20
C GLU A 139 -12.03 -5.40 0.47
N CYS A 140 -11.91 -5.83 1.73
CA CYS A 140 -12.31 -7.17 2.13
C CYS A 140 -13.82 -7.42 1.95
N ARG A 141 -14.67 -6.45 2.30
CA ARG A 141 -16.12 -6.56 2.13
C ARG A 141 -16.52 -6.66 0.67
N GLU A 142 -15.94 -5.83 -0.19
CA GLU A 142 -16.18 -5.86 -1.64
C GLU A 142 -15.76 -7.20 -2.23
N LYS A 143 -14.56 -7.69 -1.89
CA LYS A 143 -14.08 -8.98 -2.40
C LYS A 143 -14.99 -10.15 -1.99
N LEU A 144 -15.45 -10.15 -0.74
CA LEU A 144 -16.39 -11.17 -0.25
C LEU A 144 -17.76 -11.06 -0.93
N ALA A 145 -18.28 -9.85 -1.13
CA ALA A 145 -19.54 -9.61 -1.84
C ALA A 145 -19.47 -10.10 -3.30
N ASN A 146 -18.39 -9.76 -4.00
CA ASN A 146 -18.16 -10.21 -5.38
C ASN A 146 -18.04 -11.73 -5.47
N HIS A 147 -17.43 -12.37 -4.48
CA HIS A 147 -17.38 -13.83 -4.42
C HIS A 147 -18.77 -14.44 -4.22
N ILE A 148 -19.60 -13.88 -3.32
CA ILE A 148 -20.98 -14.34 -3.12
C ILE A 148 -21.79 -14.20 -4.42
N HIS A 149 -21.66 -13.06 -5.11
CA HIS A 149 -22.32 -12.84 -6.38
C HIS A 149 -21.84 -13.83 -7.47
N SER A 150 -20.53 -14.00 -7.61
CA SER A 150 -19.95 -14.91 -8.62
C SER A 150 -20.29 -16.38 -8.36
N GLN A 151 -20.38 -16.78 -7.09
CA GLN A 151 -20.58 -18.17 -6.68
C GLN A 151 -22.07 -18.57 -6.60
N LEU A 152 -22.94 -17.65 -6.18
CA LEU A 152 -24.36 -17.92 -5.87
C LEU A 152 -25.34 -17.09 -6.72
N GLY A 153 -24.86 -16.11 -7.49
CA GLY A 153 -25.72 -15.16 -8.20
C GLY A 153 -26.41 -14.12 -7.31
N LEU A 154 -26.06 -14.07 -6.01
CA LEU A 154 -26.70 -13.17 -5.04
C LEU A 154 -26.02 -11.80 -5.01
N THR A 155 -26.78 -10.75 -5.34
CA THR A 155 -26.30 -9.37 -5.28
C THR A 155 -26.43 -8.82 -3.85
N ILE A 156 -25.35 -8.88 -3.09
CA ILE A 156 -25.30 -8.39 -1.70
C ILE A 156 -24.39 -7.15 -1.62
N LEU A 157 -24.89 -6.08 -1.00
CA LEU A 157 -24.09 -4.88 -0.72
C LEU A 157 -22.89 -5.22 0.19
N PRO A 158 -21.68 -4.70 -0.05
CA PRO A 158 -20.51 -4.95 0.80
C PRO A 158 -20.74 -4.68 2.30
N THR A 159 -21.56 -3.68 2.62
CA THR A 159 -21.96 -3.33 4.00
C THR A 159 -22.77 -4.44 4.68
N ASN A 160 -23.50 -5.24 3.91
CA ASN A 160 -24.38 -6.32 4.37
C ASN A 160 -23.67 -7.69 4.42
N VAL A 161 -22.39 -7.75 4.05
CA VAL A 161 -21.60 -8.98 4.19
C VAL A 161 -21.40 -9.31 5.68
N LYS A 162 -21.78 -10.52 6.06
CA LYS A 162 -21.67 -11.12 7.39
C LYS A 162 -20.72 -12.32 7.30
N LEU A 163 -19.77 -12.41 8.23
CA LEU A 163 -18.94 -13.62 8.37
C LEU A 163 -19.63 -14.67 9.22
N ILE A 164 -20.28 -14.24 10.31
CA ILE A 164 -21.14 -15.11 11.10
C ILE A 164 -22.53 -15.02 10.50
N THR A 165 -22.93 -16.07 9.78
CA THR A 165 -24.22 -16.20 9.12
C THR A 165 -25.15 -17.07 9.95
N ASN A 166 -26.43 -16.73 9.98
CA ASN A 166 -27.49 -17.53 10.58
C ASN A 166 -27.99 -18.59 9.58
N PRO A 167 -28.69 -19.64 10.05
CA PRO A 167 -29.35 -20.62 9.16
C PRO A 167 -30.36 -20.01 8.19
N GLU A 168 -30.93 -18.87 8.54
CA GLU A 168 -31.93 -18.11 7.78
C GLU A 168 -31.32 -17.14 6.75
N ASP A 169 -30.02 -16.83 6.86
CA ASP A 169 -29.37 -15.94 5.89
C ASP A 169 -29.30 -16.62 4.51
N LEU A 170 -29.36 -15.81 3.44
CA LEU A 170 -29.38 -16.26 2.04
C LEU A 170 -28.12 -17.04 1.63
N TYR A 171 -27.02 -16.86 2.36
CA TYR A 171 -25.76 -17.56 2.13
C TYR A 171 -25.12 -17.95 3.46
N GLN A 172 -24.27 -18.97 3.39
CA GLN A 172 -23.39 -19.42 4.46
C GLN A 172 -21.97 -19.59 3.94
N TRP A 173 -21.01 -19.63 4.85
CA TRP A 173 -19.62 -19.92 4.52
C TRP A 173 -19.32 -21.41 4.67
N SER A 174 -18.94 -22.05 3.56
CA SER A 174 -18.37 -23.40 3.56
C SER A 174 -16.86 -23.30 3.73
N ILE A 175 -16.37 -23.67 4.92
CA ILE A 175 -14.95 -23.62 5.27
C ILE A 175 -14.30 -24.94 4.85
N LEU A 176 -13.40 -24.87 3.88
CA LEU A 176 -12.72 -26.03 3.27
C LEU A 176 -11.47 -26.44 4.07
N THR A 177 -10.85 -25.49 4.78
CA THR A 177 -9.64 -25.73 5.57
C THR A 177 -9.89 -25.45 7.05
N ALA A 178 -9.73 -26.47 7.90
CA ALA A 178 -10.04 -26.40 9.33
C ALA A 178 -9.26 -25.29 10.08
N GLU A 179 -8.02 -25.00 9.67
CA GLU A 179 -7.19 -23.94 10.26
C GLU A 179 -7.82 -22.54 10.12
N LYS A 180 -8.61 -22.30 9.07
CA LYS A 180 -9.23 -21.00 8.80
C LYS A 180 -10.58 -20.80 9.50
N THR A 181 -11.05 -21.78 10.27
CA THR A 181 -12.31 -21.69 11.03
C THR A 181 -12.32 -20.53 12.03
N ALA A 182 -11.17 -20.24 12.64
CA ALA A 182 -11.04 -19.14 13.61
C ALA A 182 -11.38 -17.75 13.02
N LEU A 183 -11.26 -17.57 11.70
CA LEU A 183 -11.63 -16.32 11.01
C LEU A 183 -13.14 -16.07 11.04
N PHE A 184 -13.97 -17.10 11.24
CA PHE A 184 -15.43 -17.01 11.23
C PHE A 184 -16.04 -16.91 12.63
N ASN A 185 -15.22 -16.76 13.68
CA ASN A 185 -15.71 -16.61 15.06
C ASN A 185 -16.08 -15.17 15.42
N LYS A 186 -15.76 -14.20 14.56
CA LYS A 186 -16.01 -12.77 14.77
C LYS A 186 -16.50 -12.12 13.48
N GLN A 187 -17.29 -11.06 13.62
CA GLN A 187 -17.68 -10.23 12.47
C GLN A 187 -16.53 -9.35 12.00
N LEU A 188 -16.57 -8.92 10.73
CA LEU A 188 -15.54 -8.09 10.08
C LEU A 188 -15.16 -6.84 10.89
N SER A 189 -16.09 -6.19 11.57
CA SER A 189 -15.80 -4.99 12.38
C SER A 189 -14.79 -5.26 13.52
N LYS A 190 -14.74 -6.50 14.03
CA LYS A 190 -13.92 -6.92 15.18
C LYS A 190 -12.59 -7.57 14.77
N HIS A 191 -12.33 -7.76 13.48
CA HIS A 191 -11.12 -8.41 12.96
C HIS A 191 -9.95 -7.46 12.82
N SER A 192 -8.73 -7.98 13.01
CA SER A 192 -7.47 -7.25 12.79
C SER A 192 -7.20 -7.04 11.30
N THR A 193 -6.25 -6.16 10.96
CA THR A 193 -5.85 -5.96 9.56
C THR A 193 -5.30 -7.24 8.93
N GLY A 194 -4.52 -8.03 9.67
CA GLY A 194 -4.03 -9.33 9.19
C GLY A 194 -5.16 -10.32 8.86
N ALA A 195 -6.23 -10.34 9.67
CA ALA A 195 -7.39 -11.17 9.39
C ALA A 195 -8.13 -10.74 8.10
N TYR A 196 -8.15 -9.44 7.75
CA TYR A 196 -8.70 -9.00 6.45
C TYR A 196 -7.88 -9.53 5.27
N ILE A 197 -6.54 -9.49 5.39
CA ILE A 197 -5.63 -10.00 4.35
C ILE A 197 -5.85 -11.51 4.18
N ASP A 198 -5.93 -12.27 5.27
CA ASP A 198 -6.18 -13.71 5.25
C ASP A 198 -7.54 -14.06 4.64
N LEU A 199 -8.59 -13.31 4.96
CA LEU A 199 -9.91 -13.48 4.35
C LEU A 199 -9.88 -13.18 2.85
N CYS A 200 -9.24 -12.08 2.46
CA CYS A 200 -9.08 -11.71 1.05
C CYS A 200 -8.32 -12.76 0.24
N ASN A 201 -7.27 -13.35 0.82
CA ASN A 201 -6.45 -14.36 0.13
C ASN A 201 -7.09 -15.74 0.16
N GLY A 202 -7.88 -16.05 1.21
CA GLY A 202 -8.50 -17.35 1.39
C GLY A 202 -9.85 -17.53 0.72
N VAL A 203 -10.56 -16.47 0.34
CA VAL A 203 -11.86 -16.59 -0.34
C VAL A 203 -11.72 -17.31 -1.68
N GLY A 204 -12.54 -18.34 -1.90
CA GLY A 204 -12.48 -19.22 -3.06
C GLY A 204 -11.45 -20.35 -2.98
N VAL A 205 -10.50 -20.28 -2.03
CA VAL A 205 -9.44 -21.30 -1.83
C VAL A 205 -9.68 -22.12 -0.56
N HIS A 206 -9.76 -21.43 0.58
CA HIS A 206 -9.91 -22.03 1.91
C HIS A 206 -11.35 -22.02 2.41
N PHE A 207 -12.19 -21.16 1.85
CA PHE A 207 -13.61 -21.11 2.13
C PHE A 207 -14.36 -20.52 0.93
N LYS A 208 -15.64 -20.85 0.81
CA LYS A 208 -16.49 -20.36 -0.28
C LYS A 208 -17.90 -20.04 0.21
N ALA A 209 -18.60 -19.19 -0.53
CA ALA A 209 -20.01 -18.96 -0.29
C ALA A 209 -20.82 -20.20 -0.72
N ALA A 210 -21.76 -20.63 0.11
CA ALA A 210 -22.71 -21.70 -0.14
C ALA A 210 -24.13 -21.18 0.08
N LEU A 211 -25.10 -21.74 -0.64
CA LEU A 211 -26.50 -21.35 -0.48
C LEU A 211 -26.97 -21.67 0.94
N GLY A 212 -27.55 -20.69 1.62
CA GLY A 212 -28.11 -20.87 2.96
C GLY A 212 -29.41 -21.68 2.92
N LYS A 213 -29.71 -22.42 3.98
CA LYS A 213 -30.93 -23.25 4.05
C LYS A 213 -32.22 -22.42 3.97
N GLY A 214 -32.17 -21.16 4.41
CA GLY A 214 -33.27 -20.19 4.28
C GLY A 214 -33.52 -19.66 2.87
N ALA A 215 -32.68 -19.99 1.88
CA ALA A 215 -32.88 -19.52 0.50
C ALA A 215 -33.87 -20.37 -0.32
N ALA A 216 -34.38 -21.48 0.23
CA ALA A 216 -35.31 -22.37 -0.47
C ALA A 216 -36.68 -21.71 -0.79
N ASP A 217 -37.03 -20.62 -0.08
CA ASP A 217 -38.29 -19.89 -0.26
C ASP A 217 -38.15 -18.65 -1.15
N TYR A 218 -36.93 -18.31 -1.61
CA TYR A 218 -36.69 -17.21 -2.53
C TYR A 218 -36.58 -17.77 -3.95
N GLU A 219 -37.71 -17.84 -4.65
CA GLU A 219 -37.75 -18.24 -6.06
C GLU A 219 -36.93 -17.22 -6.88
N PRO A 220 -35.80 -17.61 -7.50
CA PRO A 220 -35.00 -16.69 -8.30
C PRO A 220 -35.82 -16.23 -9.49
N GLU A 221 -35.80 -14.92 -9.71
CA GLU A 221 -36.42 -14.10 -10.76
C GLU A 221 -36.09 -14.57 -12.19
N THR A 222 -36.44 -15.81 -12.54
CA THR A 222 -36.28 -16.46 -13.85
C THR A 222 -37.54 -16.33 -14.73
N ARG A 223 -38.55 -15.58 -14.26
CA ARG A 223 -39.83 -15.33 -14.95
C ARG A 223 -39.87 -14.12 -15.90
N LEU A 224 -38.74 -13.47 -16.17
CA LEU A 224 -38.70 -12.27 -17.03
C LEU A 224 -38.76 -12.54 -18.55
N VAL A 225 -38.76 -13.80 -18.99
CA VAL A 225 -38.74 -14.13 -20.44
C VAL A 225 -40.15 -14.38 -21.02
N THR A 226 -41.15 -14.72 -20.20
CA THR A 226 -42.45 -15.19 -20.73
C THR A 226 -43.50 -14.07 -20.86
N THR A 227 -43.33 -12.92 -20.22
CA THR A 227 -44.35 -11.86 -20.18
C THR A 227 -44.28 -10.88 -21.37
N ILE A 228 -43.16 -10.81 -22.09
CA ILE A 228 -42.96 -9.81 -23.17
C ILE A 228 -43.78 -10.15 -24.44
N THR A 229 -44.19 -11.40 -24.64
CA THR A 229 -44.89 -11.82 -25.87
C THR A 229 -46.39 -11.45 -25.90
N ALA A 230 -46.98 -11.01 -24.78
CA ALA A 230 -48.41 -10.72 -24.68
C ALA A 230 -48.83 -9.29 -25.08
N PHE A 231 -47.87 -8.39 -25.34
CA PHE A 231 -48.15 -6.96 -25.55
C PHE A 231 -48.48 -6.52 -26.99
N ASN A 232 -48.54 -7.44 -27.95
CA ASN A 232 -48.84 -7.11 -29.36
C ASN A 232 -50.35 -7.16 -29.70
N ALA A 233 -51.21 -6.62 -28.83
CA ALA A 233 -52.61 -6.35 -29.19
C ALA A 233 -52.70 -4.93 -29.78
N PRO A 234 -53.23 -4.73 -30.99
CA PRO A 234 -53.25 -3.40 -31.62
C PRO A 234 -54.42 -2.58 -31.06
N GLU A 235 -54.13 -1.74 -30.06
CA GLU A 235 -55.08 -0.72 -29.60
C GLU A 235 -55.16 0.44 -30.60
N LYS A 236 -56.37 0.65 -31.08
CA LYS A 236 -56.73 1.61 -32.12
C LYS A 236 -57.47 2.77 -31.46
N SER A 237 -56.75 3.75 -30.91
CA SER A 237 -57.34 5.02 -30.52
C SER A 237 -56.37 6.19 -30.71
N ARG A 238 -56.50 6.80 -31.88
CA ARG A 238 -56.68 8.25 -32.12
C ARG A 238 -56.17 9.18 -31.00
N GLU A 239 -54.91 9.61 -31.09
CA GLU A 239 -54.42 10.91 -30.60
C GLU A 239 -53.00 11.20 -31.17
N HIS A 240 -52.95 11.75 -32.39
CA HIS A 240 -51.70 11.95 -33.16
C HIS A 240 -50.95 13.27 -32.87
N SER A 241 -51.24 13.98 -31.77
CA SER A 241 -50.62 15.30 -31.51
C SER A 241 -49.68 15.36 -30.29
N SER A 242 -49.75 14.40 -29.36
CA SER A 242 -48.94 14.36 -28.13
C SER A 242 -47.68 13.48 -28.25
N SER A 243 -47.72 12.46 -29.11
CA SER A 243 -46.62 11.51 -29.28
C SER A 243 -45.35 12.12 -29.90
N ASN A 244 -45.48 13.20 -30.67
CA ASN A 244 -44.35 13.78 -31.42
C ASN A 244 -43.41 14.61 -30.53
N THR A 245 -43.92 15.26 -29.48
CA THR A 245 -43.13 16.09 -28.54
C THR A 245 -42.25 15.25 -27.62
N ILE A 246 -42.78 14.12 -27.14
CA ILE A 246 -42.01 13.18 -26.30
C ILE A 246 -40.86 12.58 -27.12
N ALA A 247 -41.10 12.23 -28.39
CA ALA A 247 -40.07 11.70 -29.28
C ALA A 247 -38.95 12.72 -29.60
N GLU A 248 -39.27 14.01 -29.66
CA GLU A 248 -38.27 15.08 -29.81
C GLU A 248 -37.41 15.24 -28.57
N GLU A 249 -38.00 15.22 -27.38
CA GLU A 249 -37.28 15.33 -26.11
C GLU A 249 -36.27 14.17 -25.92
N TRP A 250 -36.66 12.94 -26.29
CA TRP A 250 -35.75 11.80 -26.25
C TRP A 250 -34.61 11.90 -27.27
N ARG A 251 -34.86 12.47 -28.45
CA ARG A 251 -33.81 12.73 -29.44
C ARG A 251 -32.78 13.74 -28.91
N GLU A 252 -33.25 14.84 -28.32
CA GLU A 252 -32.35 15.84 -27.73
C GLU A 252 -31.52 15.25 -26.58
N LYS A 253 -32.13 14.45 -25.70
CA LYS A 253 -31.42 13.76 -24.62
C LYS A 253 -30.37 12.78 -25.14
N LEU A 254 -30.69 12.00 -26.16
CA LEU A 254 -29.74 11.07 -26.76
C LEU A 254 -28.56 11.82 -27.41
N ASN A 255 -28.85 12.91 -28.13
CA ASN A 255 -27.81 13.73 -28.75
C ASN A 255 -26.88 14.37 -27.70
N ALA A 256 -27.44 14.85 -26.58
CA ALA A 256 -26.65 15.39 -25.47
C ALA A 256 -25.76 14.32 -24.81
N GLU A 257 -26.28 13.11 -24.60
CA GLU A 257 -25.52 11.99 -24.04
C GLU A 257 -24.39 11.54 -25.00
N VAL A 258 -24.65 11.53 -26.31
CA VAL A 258 -23.64 11.25 -27.34
C VAL A 258 -22.53 12.31 -27.30
N ALA A 259 -22.89 13.59 -27.24
CA ALA A 259 -21.90 14.68 -27.15
C ALA A 259 -21.02 14.58 -25.89
N ILE A 260 -21.60 14.21 -24.74
CA ILE A 260 -20.85 13.99 -23.50
C ILE A 260 -19.88 12.80 -23.65
N ARG A 261 -20.33 11.71 -24.27
CA ARG A 261 -19.48 10.52 -24.50
C ARG A 261 -18.30 10.83 -25.41
N GLU A 262 -18.53 11.54 -26.50
CA GLU A 262 -17.48 11.95 -27.43
C GLU A 262 -16.46 12.88 -26.75
N ALA A 263 -16.91 13.83 -25.92
CA ALA A 263 -16.02 14.70 -25.16
C ALA A 263 -15.14 13.91 -24.18
N LEU A 264 -15.72 12.95 -23.45
CA LEU A 264 -14.96 12.08 -22.55
C LEU A 264 -13.96 11.18 -23.29
N GLU A 265 -14.31 10.71 -24.49
CA GLU A 265 -13.39 9.92 -25.32
C GLU A 265 -12.19 10.75 -25.79
N ILE A 266 -12.41 12.02 -26.19
CA ILE A 266 -11.34 12.96 -26.53
C ILE A 266 -10.43 13.21 -25.33
N GLU A 267 -10.99 13.46 -24.14
CA GLU A 267 -10.19 13.65 -22.91
C GLU A 267 -9.40 12.39 -22.56
N MET A 268 -10.01 11.21 -22.68
CA MET A 268 -9.34 9.94 -22.43
C MET A 268 -8.17 9.72 -23.38
N MET A 269 -8.34 10.04 -24.67
CA MET A 269 -7.24 9.99 -25.65
C MET A 269 -6.12 10.98 -25.29
N GLY A 270 -6.45 12.19 -24.85
CA GLY A 270 -5.49 13.19 -24.37
C GLY A 270 -4.68 12.68 -23.18
N ILE A 271 -5.36 12.18 -22.14
CA ILE A 271 -4.74 11.61 -20.94
C ILE A 271 -3.85 10.40 -21.30
N LYS A 272 -4.30 9.56 -22.23
CA LYS A 272 -3.51 8.41 -22.69
C LYS A 272 -2.23 8.86 -23.41
N GLY A 273 -2.29 9.95 -24.18
CA GLY A 273 -1.12 10.59 -24.80
C GLY A 273 -0.14 11.12 -23.75
N GLU A 274 -0.62 11.92 -22.80
CA GLU A 274 0.19 12.46 -21.69
C GLU A 274 0.88 11.34 -20.89
N ASN A 275 0.16 10.24 -20.62
CA ASN A 275 0.72 9.09 -19.90
C ASN A 275 1.82 8.39 -20.69
N ALA A 276 1.70 8.30 -22.02
CA ALA A 276 2.74 7.72 -22.87
C ALA A 276 4.00 8.60 -22.86
N GLU A 277 3.84 9.92 -22.97
CA GLU A 277 4.94 10.89 -22.91
C GLU A 277 5.65 10.82 -21.54
N LEU A 278 4.90 10.86 -20.44
CA LEU A 278 5.45 10.73 -19.09
C LEU A 278 6.22 9.41 -18.90
N LEU A 279 5.73 8.32 -19.48
CA LEU A 279 6.43 7.02 -19.41
C LEU A 279 7.75 7.06 -20.17
N THR A 280 7.81 7.74 -21.32
CA THR A 280 9.07 7.93 -22.06
C THR A 280 10.06 8.81 -21.32
N GLU A 281 9.61 9.91 -20.70
CA GLU A 281 10.44 10.80 -19.89
C GLU A 281 11.00 10.06 -18.66
N MET A 282 10.15 9.29 -17.96
CA MET A 282 10.60 8.47 -16.84
C MET A 282 11.65 7.43 -17.24
N LYS A 283 11.56 6.88 -18.46
CA LYS A 283 12.56 5.94 -18.97
C LYS A 283 13.88 6.65 -19.26
N ALA A 284 13.84 7.80 -19.93
CA ALA A 284 15.02 8.61 -20.22
C ALA A 284 15.75 9.05 -18.94
N LEU A 285 15.00 9.49 -17.92
CA LEU A 285 15.57 9.87 -16.62
C LEU A 285 16.26 8.70 -15.92
N ARG A 286 15.72 7.48 -16.00
CA ARG A 286 16.39 6.29 -15.44
C ARG A 286 17.67 5.94 -16.19
N GLU A 287 17.69 6.12 -17.51
CA GLU A 287 18.89 5.89 -18.32
C GLU A 287 19.98 6.93 -18.00
N GLU A 288 19.60 8.19 -17.80
CA GLU A 288 20.52 9.25 -17.35
C GLU A 288 21.05 8.98 -15.93
N GLU A 289 20.18 8.56 -15.00
CA GLU A 289 20.59 8.20 -13.64
C GLU A 289 21.57 7.02 -13.64
N ALA A 290 21.33 6.00 -14.48
CA ALA A 290 22.24 4.87 -14.63
C ALA A 290 23.62 5.30 -15.17
N ALA A 291 23.66 6.21 -16.14
CA ALA A 291 24.92 6.75 -16.66
C ALA A 291 25.70 7.52 -15.58
N ARG A 292 25.03 8.33 -14.77
CA ARG A 292 25.67 9.05 -13.64
C ARG A 292 26.21 8.10 -12.58
N ILE A 293 25.51 7.01 -12.28
CA ILE A 293 25.99 5.99 -11.33
C ILE A 293 27.28 5.35 -11.86
N GLN A 294 27.32 5.01 -13.15
CA GLN A 294 28.52 4.44 -13.77
C GLN A 294 29.72 5.42 -13.69
N GLU A 295 29.52 6.70 -14.00
CA GLU A 295 30.57 7.72 -13.88
C GLU A 295 31.10 7.84 -12.44
N LEU A 296 30.20 7.78 -11.44
CA LEU A 296 30.60 7.81 -10.03
C LEU A 296 31.41 6.58 -9.63
N GLU A 297 31.05 5.40 -10.12
CA GLU A 297 31.82 4.17 -9.89
C GLU A 297 33.23 4.28 -10.50
N GLU A 298 33.37 4.81 -11.72
CA GLU A 298 34.66 5.06 -12.35
C GLU A 298 35.52 6.05 -11.55
N ILE A 299 34.93 7.14 -11.05
CA ILE A 299 35.63 8.10 -10.18
C ILE A 299 36.09 7.43 -8.87
N GLN A 300 35.25 6.60 -8.27
CA GLN A 300 35.61 5.86 -7.06
C GLN A 300 36.78 4.90 -7.29
N GLU A 301 36.81 4.20 -8.42
CA GLU A 301 37.94 3.33 -8.78
C GLU A 301 39.24 4.12 -8.93
N VAL A 302 39.21 5.26 -9.64
CA VAL A 302 40.36 6.14 -9.80
C VAL A 302 40.87 6.65 -8.45
N LEU A 303 39.94 7.03 -7.54
CA LEU A 303 40.28 7.47 -6.20
C LEU A 303 40.94 6.36 -5.38
N LEU A 304 40.42 5.12 -5.45
CA LEU A 304 41.00 3.96 -4.77
C LEU A 304 42.40 3.64 -5.27
N ILE A 305 42.63 3.66 -6.58
CA ILE A 305 43.95 3.45 -7.20
C ILE A 305 44.92 4.55 -6.72
N THR A 306 44.49 5.80 -6.75
CA THR A 306 45.31 6.94 -6.33
C THR A 306 45.69 6.84 -4.85
N SER A 307 44.74 6.48 -3.99
CA SER A 307 44.96 6.27 -2.56
C SER A 307 46.03 5.20 -2.31
N ARG A 308 45.95 4.06 -3.02
CA ARG A 308 46.94 2.98 -2.93
C ARG A 308 48.35 3.46 -3.32
N ILE A 309 48.48 4.19 -4.44
CA ILE A 309 49.77 4.74 -4.89
C ILE A 309 50.36 5.69 -3.85
N LEU A 310 49.52 6.53 -3.24
CA LEU A 310 49.96 7.46 -2.19
C LEU A 310 50.42 6.71 -0.92
N GLN A 311 49.70 5.66 -0.51
CA GLN A 311 50.08 4.80 0.61
C GLN A 311 51.43 4.09 0.36
N GLU A 312 51.63 3.54 -0.83
CA GLU A 312 52.89 2.89 -1.22
C GLU A 312 54.07 3.88 -1.20
N ARG A 313 53.87 5.10 -1.70
CA ARG A 313 54.89 6.16 -1.65
C ARG A 313 55.21 6.59 -0.23
N ALA A 314 54.19 6.73 0.62
CA ALA A 314 54.37 7.08 2.02
C ALA A 314 55.15 5.99 2.78
N LEU A 315 54.82 4.71 2.55
CA LEU A 315 55.55 3.58 3.10
C LEU A 315 57.02 3.60 2.69
N LYS A 316 57.29 3.75 1.38
CA LYS A 316 58.67 3.82 0.87
C LYS A 316 59.46 5.00 1.44
N ALA A 317 58.84 6.18 1.53
CA ALA A 317 59.47 7.35 2.14
C ALA A 317 59.79 7.14 3.63
N SER A 318 58.91 6.43 4.35
CA SER A 318 59.16 6.04 5.74
C SER A 318 60.35 5.08 5.87
N GLU A 319 60.43 4.06 5.03
CA GLU A 319 61.56 3.12 4.98
C GLU A 319 62.88 3.83 4.68
N ASP A 320 62.90 4.73 3.69
CA ASP A 320 64.10 5.47 3.32
C ASP A 320 64.53 6.44 4.44
N SER A 321 63.59 7.10 5.11
CA SER A 321 63.86 7.92 6.30
C SER A 321 64.48 7.10 7.44
N GLN A 322 63.98 5.88 7.68
CA GLN A 322 64.53 4.97 8.67
C GLN A 322 65.98 4.56 8.32
N LYS A 323 66.26 4.24 7.05
CA LYS A 323 67.63 3.92 6.58
C LYS A 323 68.59 5.08 6.80
N ILE A 324 68.17 6.31 6.46
CA ILE A 324 68.98 7.53 6.68
C ILE A 324 69.27 7.71 8.17
N THR A 325 68.27 7.52 9.03
CA THR A 325 68.41 7.62 10.50
C THR A 325 69.41 6.60 11.05
N HIS A 326 69.35 5.35 10.58
CA HIS A 326 70.32 4.31 10.95
C HIS A 326 71.74 4.67 10.49
N ALA A 327 71.91 5.10 9.23
CA ALA A 327 73.22 5.50 8.70
C ALA A 327 73.83 6.68 9.47
N ALA A 328 73.03 7.70 9.79
CA ALA A 328 73.47 8.84 10.59
C ALA A 328 73.93 8.42 12.01
N THR A 329 73.20 7.48 12.63
CA THR A 329 73.56 6.93 13.94
C THR A 329 74.88 6.16 13.88
N SER A 330 75.10 5.35 12.85
CA SER A 330 76.36 4.63 12.64
C SER A 330 77.55 5.56 12.43
N LEU A 331 77.39 6.64 11.64
CA LEU A 331 78.44 7.64 11.44
C LEU A 331 78.81 8.38 12.74
N LYS A 332 77.83 8.67 13.58
CA LYS A 332 78.06 9.33 14.87
C LYS A 332 78.87 8.47 15.84
N MET A 333 78.69 7.15 15.83
CA MET A 333 79.46 6.20 16.66
C MET A 333 80.89 5.99 16.16
N GLY A 334 81.19 6.26 14.88
CA GLY A 334 82.53 6.13 14.31
C GLY A 334 83.47 7.31 14.59
N SER A 335 82.93 8.46 15.01
CA SER A 335 83.74 9.64 15.37
C SER A 335 84.16 9.55 16.84
N ASN A 336 85.13 8.69 17.14
CA ASN A 336 85.79 8.75 18.44
C ASN A 336 86.52 10.11 18.55
N PRO A 337 86.38 10.85 19.65
CA PRO A 337 87.14 12.07 19.86
C PRO A 337 88.62 11.68 19.89
N SER A 338 89.37 12.00 18.83
CA SER A 338 90.83 11.94 18.86
C SER A 338 91.25 12.75 20.09
N GLN A 339 91.78 12.05 21.09
CA GLN A 339 92.38 12.67 22.26
C GLN A 339 93.50 13.57 21.74
N VAL A 340 93.23 14.88 21.72
CA VAL A 340 94.25 15.90 21.54
C VAL A 340 95.10 15.85 22.80
N VAL A 341 96.19 15.11 22.74
CA VAL A 341 97.26 15.18 23.74
C VAL A 341 97.91 16.55 23.57
N GLY A 342 97.66 17.45 24.52
CA GLY A 342 98.34 18.75 24.58
C GLY A 342 99.80 18.58 25.00
N PRO A 343 100.74 19.35 24.44
CA PRO A 343 102.14 19.31 24.86
C PRO A 343 102.35 20.13 26.16
N GLU A 344 103.19 19.59 27.05
CA GLU A 344 103.64 20.19 28.32
C GLU A 344 104.52 21.42 28.16
#